data_AF-A0A7W2MEA8-F1
#
_entry.id   AF-A0A7W2MEA8-F1
#
_cell.length_a   1.000
_cell.length_b   1.000
_cell.length_c   1.000
_cell.angle_alpha   90.00
_cell.angle_beta   90.00
_cell.angle_gamma   90.00
#
_symmetry.space_group_name_H-M   'P 1'
#
loop_
_entity.id
_entity.type
_entity.pdbx_description
1 polymer ?
#
loop_
_entity_poly.entity_id
_entity_poly.type
_entity_poly.pdbx_seq_one_letter_code
_entity_poly.pdbx_strand_id
1 'polypeptide(L)'
;MTDKKLMSILNTSANQEVFFGPQGFKQVATQNELNEAQLGFGMSELGQSATSEDLSGEEKGCWQTSWQVFARDTELGDPYFVDTNQAELPVYTGFLAEAGWEVELVATSLVSYIACMQLLFDHGQQTQAQFFPDPSSVIDEVILQRLQQQLIEISGGQQFWQLFMQCYLDWLIED
;
A
#
# COMPACT_ATOMS: atom_id res chain seq x y z
N MET A 1 -6.21 6.14 -20.52
CA MET A 1 -7.59 6.19 -19.96
C MET A 1 -7.60 5.70 -18.50
N THR A 2 -6.55 5.02 -18.06
CA THR A 2 -6.43 4.38 -16.75
C THR A 2 -6.25 5.35 -15.58
N ASP A 3 -5.43 6.39 -15.75
CA ASP A 3 -5.10 7.33 -14.65
C ASP A 3 -6.33 8.09 -14.16
N LYS A 4 -7.24 8.50 -15.07
CA LYS A 4 -8.50 9.16 -14.69
C LYS A 4 -9.39 8.25 -13.83
N LYS A 5 -9.43 6.95 -14.14
CA LYS A 5 -10.18 5.97 -13.35
C LYS A 5 -9.53 5.78 -11.98
N LEU A 6 -8.20 5.60 -11.96
CA LEU A 6 -7.40 5.48 -10.74
C LEU A 6 -7.63 6.68 -9.81
N MET A 7 -7.38 7.90 -10.30
CA MET A 7 -7.57 9.13 -9.54
C MET A 7 -9.02 9.32 -9.07
N SER A 8 -10.01 8.94 -9.89
CA SER A 8 -11.41 8.99 -9.48
C SER A 8 -11.72 8.09 -8.28
N ILE A 9 -11.06 6.95 -8.15
CA ILE A 9 -11.23 6.03 -7.02
C ILE A 9 -10.45 6.54 -5.81
N LEU A 10 -9.18 6.94 -5.99
CA LEU A 10 -8.35 7.49 -4.89
C LEU A 10 -9.00 8.70 -4.23
N ASN A 11 -9.61 9.59 -5.02
CA ASN A 11 -10.32 10.77 -4.53
C ASN A 11 -11.65 10.47 -3.81
N THR A 12 -12.07 9.19 -3.72
CA THR A 12 -13.16 8.79 -2.84
C THR A 12 -12.70 8.58 -1.39
N SER A 13 -11.40 8.44 -1.15
CA SER A 13 -10.85 8.36 0.21
C SER A 13 -11.08 9.67 0.94
N ALA A 14 -11.55 9.58 2.19
CA ALA A 14 -11.67 10.74 3.07
C ALA A 14 -10.28 11.23 3.55
N ASN A 15 -9.30 10.33 3.63
CA ASN A 15 -7.98 10.60 4.17
C ASN A 15 -6.90 10.17 3.17
N GLN A 16 -5.96 11.08 2.88
CA GLN A 16 -4.81 10.79 2.02
C GLN A 16 -3.67 10.12 2.79
N GLU A 17 -3.66 10.26 4.11
CA GLU A 17 -2.72 9.58 5.00
C GLU A 17 -3.50 8.84 6.08
N VAL A 18 -3.21 7.55 6.26
CA VAL A 18 -3.82 6.70 7.29
C VAL A 18 -2.70 6.06 8.10
N PHE A 19 -2.78 6.14 9.41
CA PHE A 19 -1.78 5.59 10.33
C PHE A 19 -2.41 4.56 11.27
N PHE A 20 -1.66 3.51 11.57
CA PHE A 20 -2.05 2.50 12.55
C PHE A 20 -0.79 1.87 13.17
N GLY A 21 -0.52 2.22 14.43
CA GLY A 21 0.72 1.93 15.14
C GLY A 21 1.92 2.61 14.47
N PRO A 22 3.00 1.86 14.18
CA PRO A 22 4.19 2.42 13.53
C PRO A 22 4.00 2.62 12.02
N GLN A 23 3.01 1.96 11.40
CA GLN A 23 2.80 2.00 9.96
C GLN A 23 1.94 3.20 9.54
N GLY A 24 2.27 3.79 8.39
CA GLY A 24 1.44 4.78 7.72
C GLY A 24 1.35 4.53 6.21
N PHE A 25 0.19 4.87 5.64
CA PHE A 25 -0.10 4.73 4.22
C PHE A 25 -0.37 6.11 3.64
N LYS A 26 0.50 6.59 2.76
CA LYS A 26 0.38 7.90 2.12
C LYS A 26 0.01 7.78 0.65
N GLN A 27 -1.21 8.16 0.31
CA GLN A 27 -1.79 8.14 -1.03
C GLN A 27 -1.54 9.45 -1.77
N VAL A 28 -1.47 9.37 -3.10
CA VAL A 28 -1.40 10.54 -3.98
C VAL A 28 -2.78 11.17 -4.18
N ALA A 29 -2.83 12.50 -4.20
CA ALA A 29 -4.05 13.28 -4.37
C ALA A 29 -4.18 13.91 -5.77
N THR A 30 -3.07 14.02 -6.51
CA THR A 30 -3.04 14.70 -7.82
C THR A 30 -2.38 13.84 -8.90
N GLN A 31 -2.70 14.14 -10.16
CA GLN A 31 -2.02 13.50 -11.29
C GLN A 31 -0.51 13.77 -11.30
N ASN A 32 -0.08 14.93 -10.81
CA ASN A 32 1.33 15.25 -10.71
C ASN A 32 2.01 14.35 -9.67
N GLU A 33 1.41 14.21 -8.49
CA GLU A 33 1.89 13.28 -7.47
C GLU A 33 1.89 11.83 -7.94
N LEU A 34 0.90 11.42 -8.75
CA LEU A 34 0.87 10.09 -9.36
C LEU A 34 2.07 9.84 -10.28
N ASN A 35 2.48 10.86 -11.05
CA ASN A 35 3.66 10.77 -11.92
C ASN A 35 4.95 10.76 -11.07
N GLU A 36 5.03 11.61 -10.05
CA GLU A 36 6.19 11.68 -9.14
C GLU A 36 6.36 10.39 -8.34
N ALA A 37 5.26 9.74 -7.96
CA ALA A 37 5.26 8.48 -7.24
C ALA A 37 5.99 7.34 -7.98
N GLN A 38 6.10 7.41 -9.32
CA GLN A 38 6.82 6.41 -10.14
C GLN A 38 8.34 6.55 -10.11
N LEU A 39 8.87 7.70 -9.67
CA LEU A 39 10.31 7.94 -9.58
C LEU A 39 10.94 7.02 -8.53
N GLY A 40 12.00 6.31 -8.93
CA GLY A 40 12.68 5.28 -8.14
C GLY A 40 12.17 3.87 -8.39
N PHE A 41 11.10 3.71 -9.18
CA PHE A 41 10.45 2.42 -9.46
C PHE A 41 10.41 2.14 -10.96
N GLY A 42 9.27 2.39 -11.62
CA GLY A 42 9.13 2.25 -13.07
C GLY A 42 9.85 3.35 -13.87
N MET A 43 10.27 4.42 -13.19
CA MET A 43 11.09 5.49 -13.77
C MET A 43 12.33 5.70 -12.90
N SER A 44 13.49 5.89 -13.53
CA SER A 44 14.69 6.33 -12.83
C SER A 44 14.49 7.72 -12.23
N GLU A 45 15.36 8.11 -11.30
CA GLU A 45 15.35 9.46 -10.71
C GLU A 45 15.53 10.59 -11.75
N LEU A 46 16.02 10.25 -12.94
CA LEU A 46 16.16 11.17 -14.09
C LEU A 46 14.94 11.15 -15.04
N GLY A 47 13.87 10.44 -14.68
CA GLY A 47 12.65 10.31 -15.47
C GLY A 47 12.80 9.43 -16.72
N GLN A 48 13.83 8.59 -16.79
CA GLN A 48 13.98 7.60 -17.86
C GLN A 48 13.25 6.32 -17.47
N SER A 49 12.69 5.58 -18.42
CA SER A 49 12.04 4.30 -18.10
C SER A 49 13.07 3.36 -17.45
N ALA A 50 12.78 2.90 -16.23
CA ALA A 50 13.59 1.89 -15.55
C ALA A 50 13.09 0.47 -15.88
N THR A 51 12.00 0.38 -16.64
CA THR A 51 11.59 -0.86 -17.30
C THR A 51 12.60 -1.17 -18.40
N SER A 52 13.10 -2.40 -18.51
CA SER A 52 14.01 -2.78 -19.59
C SER A 52 13.38 -2.48 -20.96
N GLU A 53 13.86 -1.43 -21.63
CA GLU A 53 13.37 -1.03 -22.97
C GLU A 53 13.72 -2.07 -24.05
N ASP A 54 14.60 -3.02 -23.74
CA ASP A 54 15.23 -3.94 -24.70
C ASP A 54 14.82 -5.41 -24.57
N LEU A 55 13.91 -5.74 -23.66
CA LEU A 55 13.34 -7.08 -23.57
C LEU A 55 11.83 -6.91 -23.49
N SER A 56 11.12 -7.51 -24.45
CA SER A 56 9.68 -7.73 -24.39
C SER A 56 9.26 -8.00 -22.95
N GLY A 57 8.46 -7.08 -22.38
CA GLY A 57 8.04 -7.11 -20.98
C GLY A 57 7.56 -8.49 -20.55
N GLU A 58 7.67 -8.77 -19.24
CA GLU A 58 7.44 -10.06 -18.56
C GLU A 58 8.71 -10.82 -18.13
N GLU A 59 9.89 -10.18 -18.00
CA GLU A 59 10.95 -10.79 -17.19
C GLU A 59 10.55 -10.78 -15.70
N LYS A 60 10.50 -11.98 -15.11
CA LYS A 60 10.20 -12.19 -13.69
C LYS A 60 11.20 -11.40 -12.84
N GLY A 61 10.70 -10.56 -11.93
CA GLY A 61 11.52 -9.73 -11.05
C GLY A 61 11.77 -8.31 -11.57
N CYS A 62 11.37 -7.96 -12.80
CA CYS A 62 11.40 -6.58 -13.28
C CYS A 62 10.14 -5.80 -12.89
N TRP A 63 10.27 -4.48 -12.75
CA TRP A 63 9.11 -3.58 -12.66
C TRP A 63 8.32 -3.63 -13.96
N GLN A 64 6.99 -3.77 -13.87
CA GLN A 64 6.14 -3.88 -15.05
C GLN A 64 5.64 -2.51 -15.51
N THR A 65 5.53 -2.30 -16.82
CA THR A 65 5.03 -1.04 -17.41
C THR A 65 3.59 -0.73 -17.02
N SER A 66 2.80 -1.76 -16.69
CA SER A 66 1.42 -1.59 -16.23
C SER A 66 1.33 -1.27 -14.73
N TRP A 67 2.41 -1.35 -13.97
CA TRP A 67 2.41 -1.05 -12.55
C TRP A 67 2.50 0.45 -12.30
N GLN A 68 1.49 0.97 -11.61
CA GLN A 68 1.37 2.38 -11.27
C GLN A 68 1.35 2.56 -9.75
N VAL A 69 2.42 3.12 -9.20
CA VAL A 69 2.50 3.53 -7.78
C VAL A 69 1.51 4.66 -7.55
N PHE A 70 0.75 4.54 -6.45
CA PHE A 70 -0.22 5.54 -6.02
C PHE A 70 -0.17 5.81 -4.52
N ALA A 71 0.57 5.01 -3.76
CA ALA A 71 0.81 5.27 -2.36
C ALA A 71 2.20 4.77 -1.95
N ARG A 72 2.68 5.22 -0.80
CA ARG A 72 3.92 4.74 -0.18
C ARG A 72 3.69 4.48 1.30
N ASP A 73 4.41 3.50 1.80
CA ASP A 73 4.62 3.37 3.23
C ASP A 73 5.39 4.59 3.78
N THR A 74 5.07 5.02 5.00
CA THR A 74 5.71 6.17 5.65
C THR A 74 7.00 5.83 6.38
N GLU A 75 7.28 4.56 6.65
CA GLU A 75 8.47 4.12 7.39
C GLU A 75 9.65 3.82 6.47
N LEU A 76 9.47 2.86 5.56
CA LEU A 76 10.50 2.37 4.63
C LEU A 76 10.36 2.97 3.23
N GLY A 77 9.23 3.62 2.93
CA GLY A 77 8.97 4.21 1.62
C GLY A 77 8.55 3.18 0.56
N ASP A 78 8.21 1.96 0.98
CA ASP A 78 7.80 0.89 0.09
C ASP A 78 6.59 1.29 -0.76
N PRO A 79 6.58 0.95 -2.06
CA PRO A 79 5.52 1.34 -2.97
C PRO A 79 4.25 0.53 -2.69
N TYR A 80 3.11 1.21 -2.84
CA TYR A 80 1.81 0.59 -3.09
C TYR A 80 1.38 0.96 -4.50
N PHE A 81 1.12 -0.06 -5.33
CA PHE A 81 0.87 0.12 -6.75
C PHE A 81 -0.26 -0.77 -7.25
N VAL A 82 -0.89 -0.34 -8.34
CA VAL A 82 -1.92 -1.13 -9.05
C VAL A 82 -1.36 -1.69 -10.35
N ASP A 83 -1.86 -2.85 -10.76
CA ASP A 83 -1.69 -3.32 -12.14
C ASP A 83 -2.81 -2.77 -13.03
N THR A 84 -2.45 -1.81 -13.88
CA THR A 84 -3.39 -1.10 -14.77
C THR A 84 -3.91 -1.94 -15.93
N ASN A 85 -3.33 -3.13 -16.17
CA ASN A 85 -3.86 -4.10 -17.14
C ASN A 85 -5.06 -4.89 -16.60
N GLN A 86 -5.32 -4.82 -15.29
CA GLN A 86 -6.41 -5.56 -14.65
C GLN A 86 -7.58 -4.63 -14.32
N ALA A 87 -8.80 -5.08 -14.63
CA ALA A 87 -10.00 -4.25 -14.53
C ALA A 87 -10.29 -3.74 -13.11
N GLU A 88 -10.04 -4.58 -12.10
CA GLU A 88 -10.29 -4.29 -10.68
C GLU A 88 -9.17 -3.46 -10.04
N LEU A 89 -8.05 -3.25 -10.75
CA LEU A 89 -6.87 -2.55 -10.23
C LEU A 89 -6.40 -3.15 -8.89
N PRO A 90 -6.01 -4.44 -8.85
CA PRO A 90 -5.49 -5.06 -7.64
C PRO A 90 -4.28 -4.28 -7.14
N VAL A 91 -4.20 -4.13 -5.81
CA VAL A 91 -3.16 -3.38 -5.12
C VAL A 91 -2.13 -4.34 -4.57
N TYR A 92 -0.88 -4.04 -4.88
CA TYR A 92 0.29 -4.74 -4.40
C TYR A 92 1.20 -3.80 -3.64
N THR A 93 2.02 -4.37 -2.78
CA THR A 93 3.25 -3.75 -2.29
C THR A 93 4.42 -4.66 -2.63
N GLY A 94 5.64 -4.18 -2.47
CA GLY A 94 6.82 -5.00 -2.74
C GLY A 94 8.12 -4.27 -2.50
N PHE A 95 9.19 -5.04 -2.46
CA PHE A 95 10.56 -4.54 -2.31
C PHE A 95 11.47 -5.20 -3.34
N LEU A 96 12.62 -4.57 -3.60
CA LEU A 96 13.62 -5.09 -4.53
C LEU A 96 14.56 -6.08 -3.81
N ALA A 97 14.43 -7.36 -4.14
CA ALA A 97 15.31 -8.43 -3.66
C ALA A 97 16.41 -8.76 -4.68
N GLU A 98 17.30 -9.71 -4.35
CA GLU A 98 18.40 -10.14 -5.25
C GLU A 98 17.89 -10.69 -6.59
N ALA A 99 16.73 -11.34 -6.60
CA ALA A 99 16.09 -11.89 -7.80
C ALA A 99 15.13 -10.90 -8.48
N GLY A 100 15.09 -9.65 -8.03
CA GLY A 100 14.19 -8.61 -8.52
C GLY A 100 13.04 -8.30 -7.55
N TRP A 101 12.00 -7.64 -8.05
CA TRP A 101 10.83 -7.25 -7.29
C TRP A 101 10.08 -8.46 -6.72
N GLU A 102 9.98 -8.52 -5.40
CA GLU A 102 9.08 -9.42 -4.69
C GLU A 102 7.83 -8.65 -4.31
N VAL A 103 6.67 -9.16 -4.75
CA VAL A 103 5.39 -8.47 -4.64
C VAL A 103 4.42 -9.27 -3.78
N GLU A 104 3.67 -8.56 -2.94
CA GLU A 104 2.66 -9.10 -2.05
C GLU A 104 1.31 -8.46 -2.34
N LEU A 105 0.24 -9.27 -2.32
CA LEU A 105 -1.11 -8.78 -2.60
C LEU A 105 -1.68 -8.12 -1.35
N VAL A 106 -1.96 -6.81 -1.45
CA VAL A 106 -2.58 -6.03 -0.38
C VAL A 106 -4.10 -6.09 -0.49
N ALA A 107 -4.63 -5.94 -1.70
CA ALA A 107 -6.06 -6.05 -1.97
C ALA A 107 -6.34 -6.46 -3.44
N THR A 108 -7.37 -7.27 -3.64
CA THR A 108 -7.83 -7.74 -4.95
C THR A 108 -8.44 -6.64 -5.83
N SER A 109 -8.80 -5.49 -5.25
CA SER A 109 -9.23 -4.30 -5.97
C SER A 109 -8.80 -3.02 -5.27
N LEU A 110 -8.69 -1.92 -6.01
CA LEU A 110 -8.40 -0.61 -5.43
C LEU A 110 -9.53 -0.13 -4.52
N VAL A 111 -10.78 -0.44 -4.85
CA VAL A 111 -11.94 -0.08 -4.01
C VAL A 111 -11.86 -0.79 -2.66
N SER A 112 -11.49 -2.08 -2.64
CA SER A 112 -11.25 -2.84 -1.42
C SER A 112 -10.10 -2.25 -0.59
N TYR A 113 -9.01 -1.82 -1.23
CA TYR A 113 -7.92 -1.14 -0.54
C TYR A 113 -8.40 0.14 0.16
N ILE A 114 -9.18 1.00 -0.52
CA ILE A 114 -9.72 2.23 0.09
C ILE A 114 -10.62 1.91 1.29
N ALA A 115 -11.43 0.83 1.20
CA ALA A 115 -12.23 0.37 2.32
C ALA A 115 -11.38 -0.11 3.52
N CYS A 116 -10.26 -0.80 3.28
CA CYS A 116 -9.30 -1.16 4.33
C CYS A 116 -8.68 0.08 4.98
N MET A 117 -8.29 1.09 4.20
CA MET A 117 -7.74 2.34 4.71
C MET A 117 -8.75 3.08 5.60
N GLN A 118 -10.01 3.15 5.19
CA GLN A 118 -11.07 3.73 6.01
C GLN A 118 -11.25 2.94 7.32
N LEU A 119 -11.22 1.61 7.25
CA LEU A 119 -11.35 0.76 8.44
C LEU A 119 -10.21 0.97 9.43
N LEU A 120 -8.95 1.04 8.96
CA LEU A 120 -7.79 1.35 9.81
C LEU A 120 -7.94 2.74 10.43
N PHE A 121 -8.33 3.74 9.64
CA PHE A 121 -8.55 5.10 10.14
C PHE A 121 -9.60 5.13 11.24
N ASP A 122 -10.75 4.49 11.04
CA ASP A 122 -11.86 4.46 12.01
C ASP A 122 -11.46 3.81 13.34
N HIS A 123 -10.56 2.82 13.30
CA HIS A 123 -10.07 2.13 14.49
C HIS A 123 -8.90 2.83 15.18
N GLY A 124 -7.97 3.41 14.42
CA GLY A 124 -6.74 4.02 14.97
C GLY A 124 -6.87 5.49 15.31
N GLN A 125 -7.57 6.28 14.46
CA GLN A 125 -7.67 7.76 14.57
C GLN A 125 -6.32 8.47 14.77
N GLN A 126 -5.21 7.84 14.36
CA GLN A 126 -3.87 8.38 14.48
C GLN A 126 -3.61 9.42 13.39
N THR A 127 -2.91 10.50 13.74
CA THR A 127 -2.49 11.55 12.80
C THR A 127 -1.05 11.37 12.31
N GLN A 128 -0.31 10.42 12.87
CA GLN A 128 1.07 10.12 12.54
C GLN A 128 1.44 8.69 12.99
N ALA A 129 2.51 8.15 12.40
CA ALA A 129 3.15 6.93 12.87
C ALA A 129 3.63 7.09 14.33
N GLN A 130 3.48 6.03 15.12
CA GLN A 130 3.89 6.01 16.52
C GLN A 130 5.15 5.16 16.68
N PHE A 131 6.15 5.73 17.36
CA PHE A 131 7.38 5.00 17.68
C PHE A 131 7.16 4.03 18.86
N PHE A 132 6.35 4.44 19.83
CA PHE A 132 5.97 3.64 21.00
C PHE A 132 4.45 3.67 21.16
N PRO A 133 3.85 2.59 21.70
CA PRO A 133 2.44 2.60 22.06
C PRO A 133 2.13 3.72 23.05
N ASP A 134 0.97 4.35 22.89
CA ASP A 134 0.49 5.41 23.77
C ASP A 134 -0.96 5.13 24.22
N PRO A 135 -1.57 5.94 25.10
CA PRO A 135 -2.94 5.70 25.56
C PRO A 135 -4.03 5.66 24.48
N SER A 136 -3.73 6.08 23.25
CA SER A 136 -4.64 6.00 22.10
C SER A 136 -4.44 4.74 21.24
N SER A 137 -3.38 3.97 21.47
CA SER A 137 -3.13 2.71 20.78
C SER A 137 -4.22 1.68 21.07
N VAL A 138 -4.64 0.93 20.04
CA VAL A 138 -5.65 -0.12 20.15
C VAL A 138 -4.99 -1.37 20.73
N ILE A 139 -5.24 -1.67 22.00
CA ILE A 139 -4.62 -2.82 22.70
C ILE A 139 -5.58 -3.98 22.99
N ASP A 140 -6.88 -3.80 22.73
CA ASP A 140 -7.88 -4.83 22.98
C ASP A 140 -7.77 -5.96 21.94
N GLU A 141 -7.41 -7.15 22.40
CA GLU A 141 -7.17 -8.32 21.55
C GLU A 141 -8.39 -8.71 20.70
N VAL A 142 -9.61 -8.58 21.25
CA VAL A 142 -10.84 -8.93 20.53
C VAL A 142 -11.10 -7.92 19.41
N ILE A 143 -10.82 -6.64 19.66
CA ILE A 143 -10.91 -5.60 18.63
C ILE A 143 -9.89 -5.85 17.53
N LEU A 144 -8.64 -6.17 17.88
CA LEU A 144 -7.55 -6.40 16.91
C LEU A 144 -7.80 -7.66 16.06
N GLN A 145 -8.24 -8.77 16.66
CA GLN A 145 -8.61 -9.98 15.92
C GLN A 145 -9.75 -9.71 14.94
N ARG A 146 -10.78 -8.98 15.38
CA ARG A 146 -11.91 -8.60 14.53
C ARG A 146 -11.46 -7.69 13.38
N LEU A 147 -10.63 -6.69 13.67
CA LEU A 147 -10.07 -5.78 12.67
C LEU A 147 -9.27 -6.56 11.61
N GLN A 148 -8.39 -7.47 12.03
CA GLN A 148 -7.64 -8.34 11.12
C GLN A 148 -8.57 -9.14 10.21
N GLN A 149 -9.59 -9.80 10.77
CA GLN A 149 -10.54 -10.58 9.99
C GLN A 149 -11.28 -9.71 8.95
N GLN A 150 -11.75 -8.52 9.35
CA GLN A 150 -12.43 -7.60 8.45
C GLN A 150 -11.49 -7.11 7.33
N LEU A 151 -10.23 -6.80 7.64
CA LEU A 151 -9.24 -6.41 6.64
C LEU A 151 -9.02 -7.53 5.60
N ILE A 152 -8.88 -8.78 6.05
CA ILE A 152 -8.73 -9.95 5.17
C ILE A 152 -9.96 -10.14 4.29
N GLU A 153 -11.16 -10.08 4.86
CA GLU A 153 -12.43 -10.29 4.13
C GLU A 153 -12.68 -9.20 3.08
N ILE A 154 -12.39 -7.94 3.41
CA ILE A 154 -12.58 -6.80 2.50
C ILE A 154 -11.55 -6.83 1.36
N SER A 155 -10.30 -7.13 1.68
CA SER A 155 -9.19 -7.05 0.72
C SER A 155 -9.05 -8.28 -0.16
N GLY A 156 -9.24 -9.47 0.39
CA GLY A 156 -8.75 -10.72 -0.19
C GLY A 156 -7.23 -10.93 -0.11
N GLY A 157 -6.49 -10.06 0.60
CA GLY A 157 -5.02 -10.08 0.75
C GLY A 157 -4.56 -10.72 2.05
N GLN A 158 -4.91 -11.99 2.29
CA GLN A 158 -4.75 -12.63 3.61
C GLN A 158 -3.33 -12.52 4.18
N GLN A 159 -2.31 -12.85 3.38
CA GLN A 159 -0.92 -12.92 3.83
C GLN A 159 -0.40 -11.55 4.32
N PHE A 160 -0.65 -10.49 3.54
CA PHE A 160 -0.30 -9.11 3.92
C PHE A 160 -0.93 -8.71 5.25
N TRP A 161 -2.25 -8.86 5.41
CA TRP A 161 -2.95 -8.40 6.61
C TRP A 161 -2.66 -9.23 7.86
N GLN A 162 -2.29 -10.51 7.69
CA GLN A 162 -1.78 -11.33 8.78
C GLN A 162 -0.44 -10.82 9.28
N LEU A 163 0.50 -10.56 8.37
CA LEU A 163 1.81 -10.01 8.72
C LEU A 163 1.70 -8.61 9.33
N PHE A 164 0.92 -7.72 8.71
CA PHE A 164 0.67 -6.37 9.22
C PHE A 164 0.19 -6.37 10.67
N MET A 165 -0.80 -7.22 11.00
CA MET A 165 -1.31 -7.30 12.36
C MET A 165 -0.31 -7.96 13.31
N GLN A 166 0.48 -8.94 12.85
CA GLN A 166 1.55 -9.52 13.65
C GLN A 166 2.59 -8.45 14.04
N CYS A 167 3.06 -7.64 13.08
CA CYS A 167 3.98 -6.54 13.34
C CYS A 167 3.40 -5.52 14.33
N TYR A 168 2.10 -5.21 14.21
CA TYR A 168 1.43 -4.33 15.18
C TYR A 168 1.42 -4.93 16.59
N LEU A 169 1.12 -6.22 16.74
CA LEU A 169 1.11 -6.90 18.03
C LEU A 169 2.50 -7.01 18.65
N ASP A 170 3.53 -7.25 17.83
CA ASP A 170 4.92 -7.26 18.27
C ASP A 170 5.35 -5.87 18.77
N TRP A 171 5.01 -4.81 18.02
CA TRP A 171 5.25 -3.43 18.42
C TRP A 171 4.57 -3.04 19.74
N LEU A 172 3.42 -3.62 20.08
CA LEU A 172 2.76 -3.36 21.37
C LEU A 172 3.55 -3.89 22.58
N ILE A 173 4.44 -4.86 22.39
CA ILE A 173 5.18 -5.55 23.46
C ILE A 173 6.68 -5.30 23.43
N GLU A 174 7.18 -4.53 22.45
CA GLU A 174 8.58 -4.10 22.42
C GLU A 174 8.85 -3.09 23.54
N ASP A 175 9.87 -3.39 24.37
CA ASP A 175 10.34 -2.58 25.51
C ASP A 175 11.21 -1.37 25.07
#